data_AF-A0A248YHP0-F1
#
_entry.id   AF-A0A248YHP0-F1
#
_cell.length_a   1.000
_cell.length_b   1.000
_cell.length_c   1.000
_cell.angle_alpha   90.00
_cell.angle_beta   90.00
_cell.angle_gamma   90.00
#
_symmetry.space_group_name_H-M   'P 1'
#
loop_
_entity.id
_entity.type
_entity.pdbx_description
1 polymer ?
#
loop_
_entity_poly.entity_id
_entity_poly.type
_entity_poly.pdbx_seq_one_letter_code
_entity_poly.pdbx_strand_id
1 'polypeptide(L)' 'MCGTNQGNCVEVADNLPGRVLVRDSKDRSGPVLTFAPAVWSAFVAGTPRR' A
#
# COMPACT_ATOMS: atom_id res chain seq x y z
N MET A 1 -9.20 2.10 -14.19
CA MET A 1 -9.01 0.81 -14.91
C MET A 1 -7.51 0.56 -14.97
N CYS A 2 -6.97 -0.43 -14.26
CA CYS A 2 -5.52 -0.72 -14.25
C CYS A 2 -5.16 -1.44 -15.57
N GLY A 3 -4.52 -0.72 -16.49
CA GLY A 3 -4.10 -1.21 -17.81
C GLY A 3 -2.86 -2.09 -17.72
N THR A 4 -2.74 -3.04 -18.65
CA THR A 4 -1.87 -4.22 -18.64
C THR A 4 -0.35 -3.97 -18.69
N ASN A 5 0.13 -2.74 -18.50
CA ASN A 5 1.56 -2.39 -18.65
C ASN A 5 2.14 -1.47 -17.54
N GLN A 6 1.47 -1.29 -16.40
CA GLN A 6 1.95 -0.36 -15.36
C GLN A 6 1.84 -0.96 -13.94
N GLY A 7 2.87 -1.71 -13.54
CA GLY A 7 3.15 -2.03 -12.13
C GLY A 7 2.12 -2.86 -11.37
N ASN A 8 2.49 -3.27 -10.17
CA ASN A 8 1.52 -3.76 -9.19
C ASN A 8 0.70 -2.53 -8.74
N CYS A 9 -0.58 -2.50 -9.13
CA CYS A 9 -1.50 -1.42 -8.76
C CYS A 9 -1.85 -1.61 -7.28
N VAL A 10 -1.21 -0.85 -6.38
CA VAL A 10 -1.51 -0.86 -4.94
C VAL A 10 -2.13 0.47 -4.54
N GLU A 11 -3.15 0.43 -3.67
CA GLU A 11 -3.67 1.63 -3.04
C GLU A 11 -3.24 1.69 -1.58
N VAL A 12 -2.82 2.89 -1.16
CA VAL A 12 -2.40 3.17 0.21
C VAL A 12 -3.35 4.22 0.78
N ALA A 13 -3.96 3.92 1.93
CA ALA A 13 -4.74 4.87 2.71
C ALA A 13 -3.97 5.17 4.00
N ASP A 14 -3.25 6.29 4.01
CA ASP A 14 -2.47 6.83 5.12
C ASP A 14 -3.19 7.96 5.87
N ASN A 15 -4.32 8.44 5.34
CA ASN A 15 -5.16 9.47 5.93
C ASN A 15 -6.11 8.95 7.05
N LEU A 16 -5.81 7.80 7.63
CA LEU A 16 -6.59 7.22 8.72
C LEU A 16 -5.87 7.45 10.06
N PRO A 17 -6.57 7.88 11.13
CA PRO A 17 -5.94 8.10 12.42
C PRO A 17 -5.24 6.84 12.95
N GLY A 18 -3.91 6.88 13.01
CA GLY A 18 -3.10 5.83 13.62
C GLY A 18 -2.96 4.54 12.82
N ARG A 19 -3.38 4.49 11.54
CA ARG A 19 -3.28 3.27 10.70
C ARG A 19 -2.98 3.63 9.25
N VAL A 20 -2.23 2.76 8.59
CA VAL A 20 -2.00 2.80 7.14
C VAL A 20 -2.54 1.50 6.57
N LEU A 21 -3.47 1.60 5.63
CA LEU A 21 -4.04 0.45 4.94
C LEU A 21 -3.45 0.33 3.55
N VAL A 22 -3.03 -0.87 3.17
CA VAL A 22 -2.51 -1.17 1.84
C VAL A 22 -3.29 -2.33 1.26
N ARG A 23 -3.76 -2.19 0.02
CA ARG A 23 -4.44 -3.26 -0.72
C ARG A 23 -4.00 -3.29 -2.17
N ASP A 24 -4.17 -4.45 -2.79
CA ASP A 24 -4.04 -4.57 -4.25
C ASP A 24 -5.30 -3.96 -4.90
N SER A 25 -5.12 -2.97 -5.79
CA SER A 25 -6.23 -2.37 -6.53
C SER A 25 -6.92 -3.35 -7.48
N LYS A 26 -6.21 -4.41 -7.91
CA LYS A 26 -6.70 -5.43 -8.84
C LYS A 26 -7.57 -6.47 -8.12
N ASP A 27 -7.31 -6.72 -6.83
CA ASP A 27 -8.14 -7.58 -5.99
C ASP A 27 -8.83 -6.77 -4.90
N ARG A 28 -9.98 -6.17 -5.27
CA ARG A 28 -10.79 -5.37 -4.33
C ARG A 28 -11.41 -6.20 -3.20
N SER A 29 -11.54 -7.51 -3.38
CA SER A 29 -11.99 -8.48 -2.36
C SER A 29 -10.85 -9.06 -1.54
N GLY A 30 -9.60 -8.75 -1.91
CA GLY A 30 -8.41 -9.31 -1.32
C GLY A 30 -8.15 -8.79 0.10
N PRO A 31 -7.22 -9.45 0.81
CA PRO A 31 -6.83 -9.06 2.15
C PRO A 31 -6.20 -7.65 2.17
N VAL A 32 -6.62 -6.83 3.14
CA VAL A 32 -6.04 -5.50 3.40
C VAL A 32 -4.94 -5.62 4.44
N LEU A 33 -3.73 -5.19 4.10
CA LEU A 33 -2.63 -5.09 5.05
C LEU A 33 -2.79 -3.82 5.89
N THR A 34 -2.75 -3.96 7.21
CA THR A 34 -2.84 -2.83 8.15
C THR A 34 -1.51 -2.63 8.86
N PHE A 35 -0.96 -1.43 8.74
CA PHE A 35 0.29 -1.03 9.39
C PHE A 35 0.03 0.12 10.38
N ALA A 36 0.87 0.20 11.41
CA ALA A 36 0.99 1.44 12.18
C ALA A 36 1.80 2.46 11.37
N PRO A 37 1.51 3.78 11.48
CA PRO A 37 2.22 4.81 10.71
C PRO A 37 3.74 4.76 10.85
N ALA A 38 4.26 4.52 12.06
CA ALA A 38 5.70 4.40 12.30
C ALA A 38 6.32 3.19 11.57
N VAL A 39 5.59 2.07 11.49
CA VAL A 39 6.03 0.86 10.78
C VAL A 39 5.99 1.09 9.27
N TRP A 40 4.96 1.78 8.78
CA TRP A 40 4.86 2.16 7.37
C TRP A 40 6.02 3.07 6.93
N SER A 41 6.36 4.08 7.73
CA SER A 41 7.50 4.95 7.46
C SER A 41 8.83 4.19 7.42
N ALA A 42 9.05 3.25 8.34
CA ALA A 42 10.23 2.40 8.34
C ALA A 42 10.28 1.47 7.11
N PHE A 43 9.12 0.91 6.71
CA PHE A 43 9.00 0.09 5.50
C PHE A 43 9.40 0.87 4.24
N VAL A 44 8.83 2.07 4.04
CA VAL A 44 9.14 2.92 2.87
C VAL A 44 10.60 3.39 2.89
N ALA A 45 11.15 3.69 4.07
CA ALA A 45 12.55 4.06 4.20
C ALA A 45 13.50 2.90 3.86
N GLY A 46 13.09 1.66 4.14
CA GLY A 46 13.85 0.44 3.82
C GLY A 46 13.69 -0.05 2.38
N THR A 47 12.68 0.43 1.63
CA THR A 47 12.51 0.04 0.23
C THR A 47 13.54 0.73 -0.67
N PRO A 48 14.42 -0.02 -1.37
CA PRO A 48 15.37 0.58 -2.30
C PRO A 48 14.64 1.31 -3.43
N ARG A 49 14.96 2.58 -3.67
CA ARG A 49 14.57 3.24 -4.91
C ARG A 49 15.43 2.64 -6.02
N ARG A 50 14.83 1.82 -6.87
CA ARG A 50 15.47 1.19 -8.01
C ARG A 50 15.04 1.82 -9.32
#